data_AF-A0A7S2CNB8-F1
#
_entry.id   AF-A0A7S2CNB8-F1
#
_cell.length_a   1.000
_cell.length_b   1.000
_cell.length_c   1.000
_cell.angle_alpha   90.00
_cell.angle_beta   90.00
_cell.angle_gamma   90.00
#
_symmetry.space_group_name_H-M   'P 1'
#
loop_
_entity.id
_entity.type
_entity.pdbx_description
1 polymer ?
#
loop_
_entity_poly.entity_id
_entity_poly.type
_entity_poly.pdbx_seq_one_letter_code
_entity_poly.pdbx_strand_id
1 'polypeptide(L)'
;SSLASDDPKAALLEDLEEPSTDRRQGAVKELSSMAPGELGELIQDIAARLEHPEWYVREAAVSVLTKVSPDNLAANIGVFLSRLTHHDGHVRKATLEVLAKFEPQVLLAHTPAIVERMEDDKWFVRMAASKVLQRMDAKGLAKHVATVTPAIAYGFDASPPKSITPLGQKKFLGDFVVVPLPPGSTPAAPDPGSGASVAKQLDLTEPKPDPEPAPEPEPEP
;
A
#
# COMPACT_ATOMS: atom_id res chain seq x y z
N SER A 1 -8.23 -45.18 -3.06
CA SER A 1 -9.25 -44.98 -2.02
C SER A 1 -9.08 -43.57 -1.49
N SER A 2 -9.86 -42.64 -2.03
CA SER A 2 -9.86 -41.26 -1.55
C SER A 2 -10.72 -41.21 -0.30
N LEU A 3 -10.11 -40.89 0.84
CA LEU A 3 -10.84 -40.45 2.02
C LEU A 3 -11.42 -39.09 1.63
N ALA A 4 -12.61 -39.09 1.03
CA ALA A 4 -13.39 -37.87 0.91
C ALA A 4 -13.60 -37.38 2.33
N SER A 5 -13.00 -36.23 2.66
CA SER A 5 -13.18 -35.56 3.92
C SER A 5 -14.68 -35.40 4.17
N ASP A 6 -15.23 -36.10 5.17
CA ASP A 6 -16.65 -35.97 5.55
C ASP A 6 -17.00 -34.52 6.01
N ASP A 7 -15.97 -33.70 6.23
CA ASP A 7 -16.10 -32.26 6.49
C ASP A 7 -16.20 -31.47 5.17
N PRO A 8 -17.35 -30.83 4.88
CA PRO A 8 -17.52 -30.03 3.67
C PRO A 8 -16.55 -28.84 3.61
N LYS A 9 -16.12 -28.27 4.74
CA LYS A 9 -15.15 -27.16 4.74
C LYS A 9 -13.78 -27.63 4.26
N ALA A 10 -13.34 -28.82 4.69
CA ALA A 10 -12.08 -29.42 4.26
C ALA A 10 -12.08 -29.74 2.76
N ALA A 11 -13.19 -30.26 2.24
CA ALA A 11 -13.34 -30.51 0.81
C ALA A 11 -13.23 -29.21 -0.02
N LEU A 12 -13.86 -28.12 0.44
CA LEU A 12 -13.75 -26.82 -0.23
C LEU A 12 -12.33 -26.25 -0.20
N LEU A 13 -11.60 -26.47 0.89
CA LEU A 13 -10.20 -26.08 0.99
C LEU A 13 -9.31 -26.87 0.01
N GLU A 14 -9.58 -28.17 -0.16
CA GLU A 14 -8.90 -29.01 -1.17
C GLU A 14 -9.25 -28.57 -2.60
N ASP A 15 -10.51 -28.21 -2.86
CA ASP A 15 -10.94 -27.71 -4.17
C ASP A 15 -10.29 -26.35 -4.54
N LEU A 16 -9.75 -25.59 -3.59
CA LEU A 16 -8.92 -24.42 -3.91
C LEU A 16 -7.59 -24.79 -4.60
N GLU A 17 -7.11 -26.02 -4.35
CA GLU A 17 -5.87 -26.57 -4.90
C GLU A 17 -6.08 -27.30 -6.23
N GLU A 18 -7.34 -27.59 -6.57
CA GLU A 18 -7.70 -28.29 -7.80
C GLU A 18 -7.27 -27.52 -9.06
N PRO A 19 -6.57 -28.19 -10.01
CA PRO A 19 -6.19 -27.57 -11.28
C PRO A 19 -7.39 -27.12 -12.10
N SER A 20 -8.54 -27.80 -11.95
CA SER A 20 -9.78 -27.42 -12.62
C SER A 20 -10.25 -26.03 -12.16
N THR A 21 -10.25 -25.07 -13.07
CA THR A 21 -10.71 -23.71 -12.81
C THR A 21 -12.15 -23.69 -12.32
N ASP A 22 -13.02 -24.57 -12.84
CA ASP A 22 -14.43 -24.61 -12.43
C ASP A 22 -14.60 -25.05 -10.97
N ARG A 23 -13.86 -26.08 -10.55
CA ARG A 23 -13.89 -26.54 -9.14
C ARG A 23 -13.32 -25.48 -8.21
N ARG A 24 -12.17 -24.89 -8.56
CA ARG A 24 -11.55 -23.83 -7.78
C ARG A 24 -12.44 -22.59 -7.65
N GLN A 25 -13.09 -22.14 -8.74
CA GLN A 25 -14.01 -21.02 -8.70
C GLN A 25 -15.29 -21.34 -7.92
N GLY A 26 -15.78 -22.58 -8.00
CA GLY A 26 -16.85 -23.10 -7.15
C GLY A 26 -16.49 -22.97 -5.67
N ALA A 27 -15.32 -23.47 -5.28
CA ALA A 27 -14.83 -23.38 -3.91
C ALA A 27 -14.65 -21.95 -3.41
N VAL A 28 -14.04 -21.07 -4.23
CA VAL A 28 -13.92 -19.65 -3.89
C VAL A 28 -15.28 -19.02 -3.65
N LYS A 29 -16.27 -19.31 -4.51
CA LYS A 29 -17.62 -18.77 -4.39
C LYS A 29 -18.33 -19.27 -3.13
N GLU A 30 -18.24 -20.56 -2.84
CA GLU A 30 -18.88 -21.17 -1.67
C GLU A 30 -18.25 -20.67 -0.37
N LEU A 31 -16.92 -20.68 -0.25
CA LEU A 31 -16.20 -20.12 0.90
C LEU A 31 -16.51 -18.64 1.10
N SER A 32 -16.57 -17.85 0.01
CA SER A 32 -16.89 -16.42 0.09
C SER A 32 -18.36 -16.13 0.43
N SER A 33 -19.23 -17.14 0.38
CA SER A 33 -20.66 -17.03 0.70
C SER A 33 -20.98 -17.55 2.11
N MET A 34 -20.00 -18.09 2.84
CA MET A 34 -20.15 -18.57 4.21
C MET A 34 -20.47 -17.43 5.18
N ALA A 35 -21.04 -17.78 6.34
CA ALA A 35 -21.22 -16.81 7.40
C ALA A 35 -19.84 -16.26 7.84
N PRO A 36 -19.72 -14.96 8.17
CA PRO A 36 -18.43 -14.36 8.52
C PRO A 36 -17.70 -15.09 9.65
N GLY A 37 -18.43 -15.63 10.64
CA GLY A 37 -17.87 -16.41 11.74
C GLY A 37 -17.21 -17.70 11.25
N GLU A 38 -17.90 -18.47 10.41
CA GLU A 38 -17.39 -19.74 9.86
C GLU A 38 -16.19 -19.52 8.95
N LEU A 39 -16.24 -18.48 8.11
CA LEU A 39 -15.11 -18.12 7.25
C LEU A 39 -13.91 -17.61 8.08
N GLY A 40 -14.18 -16.97 9.22
CA GLY A 40 -13.16 -16.53 10.18
C GLY A 40 -12.35 -17.69 10.76
N GLU A 41 -12.98 -18.83 11.03
CA GLU A 41 -12.30 -20.04 11.54
C GLU A 41 -11.30 -20.61 10.52
N LEU A 42 -11.57 -20.43 9.21
CA LEU A 42 -10.77 -20.98 8.12
C LEU A 42 -9.59 -20.09 7.70
N ILE A 43 -9.40 -18.91 8.33
CA ILE A 43 -8.37 -17.95 7.91
C ILE A 43 -6.97 -18.57 7.91
N GLN A 44 -6.64 -19.40 8.91
CA GLN A 44 -5.32 -20.04 8.98
C GLN A 44 -5.10 -21.00 7.81
N ASP A 45 -6.09 -21.84 7.51
CA ASP A 45 -6.02 -22.81 6.43
C ASP A 45 -5.97 -22.14 5.05
N ILE A 46 -6.74 -21.08 4.85
CA ILE A 46 -6.72 -20.31 3.61
C ILE A 46 -5.38 -19.55 3.50
N ALA A 47 -4.87 -18.98 4.59
CA ALA A 47 -3.58 -18.29 4.58
C ALA A 47 -2.40 -19.23 4.32
N ALA A 48 -2.46 -20.49 4.74
CA ALA A 48 -1.45 -21.50 4.40
C ALA A 48 -1.31 -21.68 2.87
N ARG A 49 -2.42 -21.53 2.13
CA ARG A 49 -2.44 -21.63 0.65
C ARG A 49 -1.78 -20.43 -0.04
N LEU A 50 -1.46 -19.35 0.67
CA LEU A 50 -0.61 -18.28 0.15
C LEU A 50 0.83 -18.75 -0.10
N GLU A 51 1.25 -19.85 0.52
CA GLU A 51 2.57 -20.48 0.34
C GLU A 51 2.55 -21.64 -0.66
N HIS A 52 1.40 -21.94 -1.26
CA HIS A 52 1.28 -23.04 -2.21
C HIS A 52 2.15 -22.78 -3.45
N PRO A 53 2.85 -23.78 -4.02
CA PRO A 53 3.75 -23.59 -5.16
C PRO A 53 3.03 -23.08 -6.41
N GLU A 54 1.79 -23.51 -6.62
CA GLU A 54 0.98 -23.12 -7.77
C GLU A 54 0.38 -21.72 -7.61
N TRP A 55 0.63 -20.86 -8.59
CA TRP A 55 0.22 -19.45 -8.54
C TRP A 55 -1.29 -19.25 -8.48
N TYR A 56 -2.06 -20.12 -9.14
CA TYR A 56 -3.52 -20.04 -9.19
C TYR A 56 -4.17 -20.39 -7.84
N VAL A 57 -3.49 -21.20 -7.02
CA VAL A 57 -3.94 -21.53 -5.66
C VAL A 57 -3.74 -20.32 -4.74
N ARG A 58 -2.57 -19.66 -4.84
CA ARG A 58 -2.31 -18.41 -4.11
C ARG A 58 -3.34 -17.33 -4.48
N GLU A 59 -3.67 -17.21 -5.77
CA GLU A 59 -4.70 -16.28 -6.24
C GLU A 59 -6.08 -16.60 -5.66
N ALA A 60 -6.48 -17.88 -5.67
CA ALA A 60 -7.74 -18.31 -5.06
C ALA A 60 -7.79 -18.00 -3.55
N ALA A 61 -6.70 -18.27 -2.83
CA ALA A 61 -6.57 -17.94 -1.42
C ALA A 61 -6.70 -16.43 -1.16
N VAL A 62 -6.00 -15.59 -1.94
CA VAL A 62 -6.16 -14.12 -1.87
C VAL A 62 -7.61 -13.73 -2.14
N SER A 63 -8.26 -14.30 -3.17
CA SER A 63 -9.65 -14.01 -3.51
C SER A 63 -10.59 -14.24 -2.33
N VAL A 64 -10.50 -15.40 -1.67
CA VAL A 64 -11.31 -15.73 -0.48
C VAL A 64 -10.96 -14.80 0.69
N LEU A 65 -9.67 -14.61 0.99
CA LEU A 65 -9.23 -13.76 2.10
C LEU A 65 -9.70 -12.30 1.96
N THR A 66 -9.82 -11.79 0.73
CA THR A 66 -10.34 -10.44 0.48
C THR A 66 -11.84 -10.28 0.72
N LYS A 67 -12.57 -11.39 0.94
CA LYS A 67 -14.01 -11.43 1.28
C LYS A 67 -14.26 -11.64 2.77
N VAL A 68 -13.24 -11.98 3.54
CA VAL A 68 -13.31 -12.09 5.00
C VAL A 68 -13.66 -10.71 5.59
N SER A 69 -14.45 -10.70 6.67
CA SER A 69 -14.79 -9.45 7.36
C SER A 69 -13.53 -8.75 7.88
N PRO A 70 -13.49 -7.39 7.87
CA PRO A 70 -12.35 -6.63 8.37
C PRO A 70 -11.95 -7.00 9.79
N ASP A 71 -12.91 -7.25 10.67
CA ASP A 71 -12.66 -7.62 12.07
C ASP A 71 -11.93 -8.96 12.21
N ASN A 72 -12.35 -9.97 11.44
CA ASN A 72 -11.71 -11.29 11.46
C ASN A 72 -10.31 -11.24 10.84
N LEU A 73 -10.12 -10.45 9.78
CA LEU A 73 -8.80 -10.20 9.20
C LEU A 73 -7.87 -9.50 10.20
N ALA A 74 -8.35 -8.44 10.85
CA ALA A 74 -7.59 -7.68 11.84
C ALA A 74 -7.15 -8.55 13.03
N ALA A 75 -8.05 -9.40 13.54
CA ALA A 75 -7.75 -10.35 14.61
C ALA A 75 -6.66 -11.36 14.24
N ASN A 76 -6.49 -11.64 12.94
CA ASN A 76 -5.52 -12.61 12.42
C ASN A 76 -4.35 -11.94 11.67
N ILE A 77 -4.11 -10.64 11.85
CA ILE A 77 -3.10 -9.92 11.06
C ILE A 77 -1.70 -10.55 11.15
N GLY A 78 -1.33 -11.10 12.31
CA GLY A 78 -0.03 -11.76 12.54
C GLY A 78 0.27 -12.91 11.58
N VAL A 79 -0.78 -13.60 11.10
CA VAL A 79 -0.70 -14.68 10.10
C VAL A 79 -0.14 -14.16 8.78
N PHE A 80 -0.53 -12.96 8.38
CA PHE A 80 -0.06 -12.35 7.14
C PHE A 80 1.31 -11.70 7.35
N LEU A 81 1.53 -11.03 8.47
CA LEU A 81 2.79 -10.33 8.73
C LEU A 81 4.01 -11.28 8.73
N SER A 82 3.88 -12.49 9.25
CA SER A 82 4.96 -13.49 9.23
C SER A 82 5.38 -13.90 7.81
N ARG A 83 4.48 -13.76 6.82
CA ARG A 83 4.72 -14.10 5.41
C ARG A 83 5.38 -12.97 4.63
N LEU A 84 5.45 -11.76 5.20
CA LEU A 84 6.21 -10.67 4.57
C LEU A 84 7.70 -10.99 4.49
N THR A 85 8.25 -11.85 5.35
CA THR A 85 9.67 -12.26 5.31
C THR A 85 9.89 -13.60 4.61
N HIS A 86 8.88 -14.14 3.93
CA HIS A 86 8.99 -15.42 3.24
C HIS A 86 10.03 -15.35 2.09
N HIS A 87 10.76 -16.44 1.84
CA HIS A 87 11.84 -16.48 0.85
C HIS A 87 11.34 -16.28 -0.59
N ASP A 88 10.18 -16.85 -0.94
CA ASP A 88 9.52 -16.63 -2.24
C ASP A 88 8.79 -15.29 -2.28
N GLY A 89 9.18 -14.44 -3.22
CA GLY A 89 8.57 -13.14 -3.46
C GLY A 89 7.09 -13.22 -3.86
N HIS A 90 6.62 -14.30 -4.48
CA HIS A 90 5.19 -14.43 -4.81
C HIS A 90 4.32 -14.57 -3.56
N VAL A 91 4.83 -15.24 -2.52
CA VAL A 91 4.16 -15.32 -1.21
C VAL A 91 4.12 -13.95 -0.56
N ARG A 92 5.25 -13.21 -0.59
CA ARG A 92 5.31 -11.82 -0.09
C ARG A 92 4.32 -10.91 -0.82
N LYS A 93 4.24 -11.00 -2.16
CA LYS A 93 3.28 -10.27 -2.99
C LYS A 93 1.83 -10.61 -2.61
N ALA A 94 1.46 -11.90 -2.57
CA ALA A 94 0.11 -12.33 -2.26
C ALA A 94 -0.32 -11.85 -0.86
N THR A 95 0.61 -11.90 0.10
CA THR A 95 0.42 -11.36 1.44
C THR A 95 0.13 -9.85 1.42
N LEU A 96 0.90 -9.07 0.67
CA LEU A 96 0.67 -7.62 0.52
C LEU A 96 -0.68 -7.32 -0.17
N GLU A 97 -1.12 -8.16 -1.11
CA GLU A 97 -2.44 -8.02 -1.74
C GLU A 97 -3.58 -8.24 -0.75
N VAL A 98 -3.42 -9.17 0.19
CA VAL A 98 -4.36 -9.37 1.31
C VAL A 98 -4.31 -8.17 2.26
N LEU A 99 -3.11 -7.74 2.69
CA LEU A 99 -2.93 -6.58 3.57
C LEU A 99 -3.53 -5.29 2.98
N ALA A 100 -3.52 -5.12 1.66
CA ALA A 100 -4.14 -3.97 1.00
C ALA A 100 -5.67 -3.86 1.26
N LYS A 101 -6.32 -4.93 1.74
CA LYS A 101 -7.74 -4.93 2.10
C LYS A 101 -8.02 -4.54 3.54
N PHE A 102 -6.99 -4.45 4.38
CA PHE A 102 -7.16 -4.07 5.77
C PHE A 102 -7.50 -2.59 5.89
N GLU A 103 -8.21 -2.25 6.97
CA GLU A 103 -8.41 -0.86 7.34
C GLU A 103 -7.07 -0.18 7.61
N PRO A 104 -6.81 1.02 7.05
CA PRO A 104 -5.52 1.71 7.19
C PRO A 104 -5.05 1.84 8.63
N GLN A 105 -5.97 2.04 9.57
CA GLN A 105 -5.66 2.20 11.00
C GLN A 105 -5.02 0.95 11.61
N VAL A 106 -5.43 -0.25 11.15
CA VAL A 106 -4.84 -1.52 11.61
C VAL A 106 -3.41 -1.67 11.07
N LEU A 107 -3.17 -1.22 9.84
CA LEU A 107 -1.86 -1.32 9.20
C LEU A 107 -0.83 -0.35 9.76
N LEU A 108 -1.25 0.77 10.37
CA LEU A 108 -0.33 1.80 10.87
C LEU A 108 0.70 1.26 11.86
N ALA A 109 0.30 0.32 12.73
CA ALA A 109 1.20 -0.34 13.68
C ALA A 109 2.27 -1.22 13.00
N HIS A 110 2.05 -1.60 11.75
CA HIS A 110 2.91 -2.51 10.98
C HIS A 110 3.55 -1.85 9.77
N THR A 111 3.45 -0.52 9.68
CA THR A 111 4.08 0.30 8.62
C THR A 111 5.55 -0.04 8.42
N PRO A 112 6.40 -0.22 9.46
CA PRO A 112 7.81 -0.55 9.25
C PRO A 112 8.03 -1.83 8.43
N ALA A 113 7.27 -2.89 8.70
CA ALA A 113 7.38 -4.16 7.98
C ALA A 113 6.93 -4.03 6.51
N ILE A 114 5.92 -3.20 6.24
CA ILE A 114 5.45 -2.92 4.87
C ILE A 114 6.46 -2.06 4.12
N VAL A 115 7.05 -1.06 4.78
CA VAL A 115 8.07 -0.19 4.19
C VAL A 115 9.35 -0.96 3.86
N GLU A 116 9.75 -1.94 4.67
CA GLU A 116 10.87 -2.82 4.36
C GLU A 116 10.68 -3.57 3.03
N ARG A 117 9.43 -3.87 2.65
CA ARG A 117 9.10 -4.48 1.34
C ARG A 117 9.20 -3.52 0.16
N MET A 118 9.39 -2.22 0.39
CA MET A 118 9.74 -1.27 -0.67
C MET A 118 11.19 -1.41 -1.13
N GLU A 119 12.05 -2.09 -0.36
CA GLU A 119 13.45 -2.40 -0.71
C GLU A 119 13.63 -3.83 -1.22
N ASP A 120 12.52 -4.53 -1.47
CA ASP A 120 12.51 -5.92 -1.88
C ASP A 120 13.24 -6.15 -3.21
N ASP A 121 13.93 -7.30 -3.32
CA ASP A 121 14.67 -7.68 -4.53
C ASP A 121 13.76 -7.84 -5.75
N LYS A 122 12.49 -8.21 -5.52
CA LYS A 122 11.48 -8.38 -6.57
C LYS A 122 10.67 -7.11 -6.78
N TRP A 123 10.70 -6.58 -7.99
CA TRP A 123 9.97 -5.35 -8.35
C TRP A 123 8.46 -5.44 -8.09
N PHE A 124 7.85 -6.61 -8.27
CA PHE A 124 6.42 -6.81 -8.07
C PHE A 124 6.03 -6.81 -6.59
N VAL A 125 6.95 -7.15 -5.68
CA VAL A 125 6.75 -7.01 -4.23
C VAL A 125 6.81 -5.55 -3.83
N ARG A 126 7.80 -4.79 -4.34
CA ARG A 126 7.88 -3.34 -4.14
C ARG A 126 6.60 -2.63 -4.61
N MET A 127 6.09 -3.00 -5.78
CA MET A 127 4.83 -2.45 -6.30
C MET A 127 3.64 -2.79 -5.40
N ALA A 128 3.55 -4.01 -4.88
CA ALA A 128 2.49 -4.40 -3.95
C ALA A 128 2.57 -3.62 -2.64
N ALA A 129 3.78 -3.45 -2.08
CA ALA A 129 4.01 -2.66 -0.87
C ALA A 129 3.60 -1.19 -1.07
N SER A 130 3.96 -0.60 -2.22
CA SER A 130 3.53 0.76 -2.58
C SER A 130 2.01 0.89 -2.61
N LYS A 131 1.29 -0.11 -3.15
CA LYS A 131 -0.19 -0.08 -3.17
C LYS A 131 -0.78 -0.10 -1.76
N VAL A 132 -0.18 -0.86 -0.84
CA VAL A 132 -0.61 -0.87 0.57
C VAL A 132 -0.39 0.51 1.19
N LEU A 133 0.80 1.08 1.05
CA LEU A 133 1.15 2.38 1.62
C LEU A 133 0.31 3.53 1.03
N GLN A 134 -0.01 3.51 -0.27
CA GLN A 134 -0.86 4.53 -0.90
C GLN A 134 -2.29 4.56 -0.35
N ARG A 135 -2.76 3.47 0.27
CA ARG A 135 -4.07 3.42 0.93
C ARG A 135 -4.04 3.96 2.35
N MET A 136 -2.86 4.19 2.92
CA MET A 136 -2.69 4.70 4.27
C MET A 136 -2.64 6.24 4.25
N ASP A 137 -3.39 6.89 5.14
CA ASP A 137 -3.45 8.35 5.18
C ASP A 137 -2.07 8.97 5.44
N ALA A 138 -1.74 10.03 4.69
CA ALA A 138 -0.49 10.76 4.81
C ALA A 138 -0.20 11.23 6.25
N LYS A 139 -1.25 11.54 7.03
CA LYS A 139 -1.15 11.91 8.45
C LYS A 139 -0.70 10.74 9.34
N GLY A 140 -1.08 9.52 9.03
CA GLY A 140 -0.64 8.32 9.75
C GLY A 140 0.78 7.90 9.35
N LEU A 141 1.11 8.05 8.07
CA LEU A 141 2.47 7.84 7.56
C LEU A 141 3.46 8.93 8.01
N ALA A 142 2.99 10.10 8.46
CA ALA A 142 3.81 11.21 8.95
C ALA A 142 4.85 10.77 10.00
N LYS A 143 4.48 9.84 10.88
CA LYS A 143 5.37 9.27 11.93
C LYS A 143 6.43 8.32 11.37
N HIS A 144 6.24 7.84 10.15
CA HIS A 144 7.11 6.91 9.43
C HIS A 144 7.78 7.57 8.21
N VAL A 145 7.67 8.91 8.06
CA VAL A 145 8.22 9.67 6.92
C VAL A 145 9.71 9.41 6.72
N ALA A 146 10.49 9.32 7.80
CA ALA A 146 11.92 9.01 7.71
C ALA A 146 12.22 7.67 7.01
N THR A 147 11.30 6.69 7.12
CA THR A 147 11.42 5.37 6.49
C THR A 147 10.74 5.33 5.11
N VAL A 148 9.62 6.05 4.95
CA VAL A 148 8.80 6.05 3.72
C VAL A 148 9.41 6.95 2.62
N THR A 149 10.03 8.08 2.96
CA THR A 149 10.57 9.03 1.98
C THR A 149 11.70 8.44 1.13
N PRO A 150 12.69 7.69 1.68
CA PRO A 150 13.67 6.98 0.85
C PRO A 150 12.98 5.95 -0.05
N ALA A 151 12.07 5.15 0.49
CA ALA A 151 11.34 4.11 -0.24
C ALA A 151 10.54 4.64 -1.44
N ILE A 152 9.90 5.81 -1.33
CA ILE A 152 9.17 6.45 -2.44
C ILE A 152 10.15 7.10 -3.43
N ALA A 153 11.25 7.71 -2.94
CA ALA A 153 12.27 8.33 -3.79
C ALA A 153 13.01 7.32 -4.68
N TYR A 154 13.19 6.08 -4.21
CA TYR A 154 13.76 4.97 -5.00
C TYR A 154 12.71 4.17 -5.80
N GLY A 155 11.41 4.40 -5.56
CA GLY A 155 10.30 3.55 -6.02
C GLY A 155 10.00 3.53 -7.52
N PHE A 156 10.73 4.28 -8.35
CA PHE A 156 10.57 4.29 -9.81
C PHE A 156 11.77 3.76 -10.60
N ASP A 157 12.89 3.43 -9.94
CA ASP A 157 13.99 2.74 -10.61
C ASP A 157 13.74 1.22 -10.53
N ALA A 158 13.66 0.57 -11.69
CA ALA A 158 13.47 -0.87 -11.80
C ALA A 158 14.66 -1.68 -11.23
N SER A 159 15.73 -1.01 -10.79
CA SER A 159 16.95 -1.61 -10.27
C SER A 159 16.85 -1.98 -8.78
N PRO A 160 17.28 -3.19 -8.37
CA PRO A 160 17.44 -3.49 -6.95
C PRO A 160 18.56 -2.62 -6.36
N PRO A 161 18.43 -2.12 -5.11
CA PRO A 161 19.53 -1.39 -4.47
C PRO A 161 20.71 -2.34 -4.25
N LYS A 162 21.69 -2.30 -5.16
CA LYS A 162 22.98 -2.95 -4.94
C LYS A 162 23.72 -2.12 -3.89
N SER A 163 23.81 -2.68 -2.68
CA SER A 163 24.56 -2.18 -1.52
C SER A 163 24.19 -0.77 -1.06
N ILE A 164 23.40 -0.69 0.01
CA ILE A 164 23.48 0.44 0.93
C ILE A 164 24.53 0.07 1.98
N THR A 165 25.81 0.31 1.69
CA THR A 165 26.74 0.57 2.79
C THR A 165 26.20 1.76 3.58
N PRO A 166 26.20 1.73 4.93
CA PRO A 166 25.82 2.90 5.71
C PRO A 166 26.92 3.96 5.55
N LEU A 167 26.84 4.73 4.46
CA LEU A 167 27.59 5.97 4.33
C LEU A 167 27.02 6.92 5.37
N GLY A 168 27.93 7.38 6.24
CA GLY A 168 27.59 7.97 7.52
C GLY A 168 26.62 9.14 7.44
N GLN A 169 25.93 9.33 8.57
CA GLN A 169 25.03 10.43 8.94
C GLN A 169 25.61 11.87 8.81
N LYS A 170 26.56 12.16 7.93
CA LYS A 170 27.19 13.49 7.83
C LYS A 170 27.49 13.89 6.39
N LYS A 171 26.45 14.29 5.65
CA LYS A 171 26.44 15.42 4.66
C LYS A 171 25.17 15.33 3.82
N PHE A 172 24.07 15.91 4.30
CA PHE A 172 22.96 16.31 3.43
C PHE A 172 22.35 17.61 3.98
N LEU A 173 23.19 18.62 4.12
CA LEU A 173 22.80 20.01 3.84
C LEU A 173 23.64 20.41 2.63
N GLY A 174 23.04 20.40 1.45
CA GLY A 174 23.73 20.75 0.20
C GLY A 174 22.98 20.23 -1.02
N ASP A 175 22.30 21.16 -1.68
CA ASP A 175 22.00 21.19 -3.11
C ASP A 175 20.82 20.35 -3.64
N PHE A 176 19.68 21.03 -3.63
CA PHE A 176 18.52 20.78 -4.47
C PHE A 176 18.92 20.99 -5.94
N VAL A 177 19.03 19.92 -6.74
CA VAL A 177 19.15 20.05 -8.19
C VAL A 177 17.76 19.97 -8.81
N VAL A 178 17.24 21.15 -9.16
CA VAL A 178 16.21 21.30 -10.19
C VAL A 178 16.78 20.76 -11.50
N VAL A 179 16.13 19.78 -12.11
CA VAL A 179 16.50 19.28 -13.45
C VAL A 179 16.22 20.39 -14.48
N PRO A 180 17.20 20.87 -15.25
CA PRO A 180 16.95 21.79 -16.35
C PRO A 180 16.51 21.02 -17.61
N LEU A 181 15.53 21.58 -18.32
CA LEU A 181 15.12 21.15 -19.67
C LEU A 181 16.32 21.19 -20.65
N PRO A 182 16.38 20.26 -21.63
CA PRO A 182 17.49 20.19 -22.59
C PRO A 182 17.48 21.40 -23.56
N PRO A 183 18.66 21.93 -23.95
CA PRO A 183 18.75 23.03 -24.91
C PRO A 183 18.58 22.50 -26.34
N GLY A 184 17.57 23.00 -27.07
CA GLY A 184 17.41 22.67 -28.50
C GLY A 184 16.01 22.81 -29.08
N SER A 185 14.96 23.00 -28.28
CA SER A 185 13.62 23.26 -28.79
C SER A 185 13.34 24.75 -28.81
N THR A 186 13.59 25.41 -29.94
CA THR A 186 13.09 26.76 -30.20
C THR A 186 11.55 26.74 -30.21
N PRO A 187 10.86 27.59 -29.42
CA PRO A 187 9.43 27.78 -29.60
C PRO A 187 9.19 28.48 -30.94
N ALA A 188 8.40 27.86 -31.81
CA ALA A 188 7.89 28.50 -33.00
C ALA A 188 7.05 29.74 -32.60
N ALA A 189 7.25 30.84 -33.33
CA ALA A 189 6.56 32.10 -33.11
C ALA A 189 5.03 31.94 -33.18
N PRO A 190 4.26 32.67 -32.36
CA PRO A 190 2.81 32.71 -32.50
C PRO A 190 2.41 33.53 -33.74
N ASP A 191 1.50 32.96 -34.52
CA ASP A 191 0.85 33.55 -35.69
C ASP A 191 0.03 34.80 -35.26
N PRO A 192 0.19 35.98 -35.90
CA PRO A 192 -0.53 37.19 -35.52
C PRO A 192 -1.88 37.24 -36.24
N GLY A 193 -2.94 36.76 -35.59
CA GLY A 193 -4.27 36.86 -36.18
C GLY A 193 -5.41 36.58 -35.21
N SER A 194 -5.99 37.65 -34.68
CA SER A 194 -7.34 37.72 -34.07
C SER A 194 -7.50 36.99 -32.72
N GLY A 195 -7.82 37.59 -31.59
CA GLY A 195 -8.29 38.94 -31.31
C GLY A 195 -8.70 38.97 -29.82
N ALA A 196 -8.20 39.98 -29.11
CA ALA A 196 -8.84 40.73 -28.03
C ALA A 196 -9.78 39.98 -27.04
N SER A 197 -9.39 39.90 -25.75
CA SER A 197 -9.81 40.89 -24.73
C SER A 197 -9.90 40.35 -23.28
N VAL A 198 -9.09 40.98 -22.43
CA VAL A 198 -9.32 41.39 -21.03
C VAL A 198 -9.37 40.30 -19.94
N ALA A 199 -8.19 40.03 -19.37
CA ALA A 199 -8.08 39.64 -17.96
C ALA A 199 -8.12 40.90 -17.09
N LYS A 200 -9.09 40.95 -16.16
CA LYS A 200 -9.18 41.98 -15.12
C LYS A 200 -8.12 41.71 -14.06
N GLN A 201 -7.37 42.75 -13.79
CA GLN A 201 -6.40 42.95 -12.73
C GLN A 201 -7.02 42.64 -11.36
N LEU A 202 -6.48 41.64 -10.64
CA LEU A 202 -6.72 41.47 -9.21
C LEU A 202 -5.43 41.85 -8.49
N ASP A 203 -5.50 43.03 -7.92
CA ASP A 203 -4.53 43.69 -7.05
C ASP A 203 -4.35 42.87 -5.75
N LEU A 204 -3.16 42.33 -5.54
CA LEU A 204 -2.73 41.74 -4.28
C LEU A 204 -2.06 42.84 -3.46
N THR A 205 -2.88 43.67 -2.83
CA THR A 205 -2.45 44.51 -1.71
C THR A 205 -2.42 43.63 -0.45
N GLU A 206 -1.26 43.60 0.20
CA GLU A 206 -1.03 42.86 1.44
C GLU A 206 -2.00 43.32 2.56
N PRO A 207 -2.58 42.39 3.35
CA PRO A 207 -3.43 42.77 4.47
C PRO A 207 -2.60 43.41 5.59
N LYS A 208 -3.06 44.60 6.00
CA LYS A 208 -2.55 45.39 7.13
C LYS A 208 -2.63 44.58 8.43
N PRO A 209 -1.62 44.62 9.33
CA PRO A 209 -1.66 43.90 10.59
C PRO A 209 -2.79 44.43 11.49
N ASP A 210 -3.48 43.51 12.16
CA ASP A 210 -4.58 43.80 13.08
C ASP A 210 -4.12 44.68 14.26
N PRO A 211 -4.98 45.59 14.76
CA PRO A 211 -4.66 46.43 15.90
C PRO A 211 -4.55 45.61 17.19
N GLU A 212 -3.55 45.97 18.00
CA GLU A 212 -3.21 45.39 19.30
C GLU A 212 -4.42 45.38 20.26
N PRO A 213 -4.65 44.29 21.02
CA PRO A 213 -5.79 44.20 21.93
C PRO A 213 -5.67 45.20 23.10
N ALA A 214 -6.80 45.80 23.47
CA ALA A 214 -6.91 46.78 24.56
C ALA A 214 -6.51 46.19 25.92
N PRO A 215 -5.92 47.00 26.84
CA PRO A 215 -5.55 46.54 28.16
C PRO A 215 -6.79 46.20 29.01
N GLU A 216 -6.72 45.08 29.75
CA GLU A 216 -7.75 44.62 30.68
C GLU A 216 -8.00 45.63 31.81
N PRO A 217 -9.24 45.77 32.32
CA PRO A 217 -9.52 46.68 33.42
C PRO A 217 -8.92 46.16 34.73
N GLU A 218 -8.23 47.06 35.45
CA GLU A 218 -7.71 46.81 36.80
C GLU A 218 -8.84 46.49 37.79
N PRO A 219 -8.60 45.61 38.78
CA PRO A 219 -9.58 45.34 39.83
C PRO A 219 -9.72 46.55 40.76
N GLU A 220 -10.95 47.06 40.89
CA GLU A 220 -11.30 48.11 41.86
C GLU A 220 -11.14 47.62 43.33
N PRO A 221 -10.86 48.53 44.28
CA PRO A 221 -10.34 48.21 45.61
C PRO A 221 -11.32 47.52 46.58
#